data_AF-A0A835H8R2-F1
#
_entry.id   AF-A0A835H8R2-F1
#
_cell.length_a   1.000
_cell.length_b   1.000
_cell.length_c   1.000
_cell.angle_alpha   90.00
_cell.angle_beta   90.00
_cell.angle_gamma   90.00
#
_symmetry.space_group_name_H-M   'P 1'
#
loop_
_entity.id
_entity.type
_entity.pdbx_description
1 polymer ?
#
loop_
_entity_poly.entity_id
_entity_poly.type
_entity_poly.pdbx_seq_one_letter_code
_entity_poly.pdbx_strand_id
1 'polypeptide(L)' 'MSTVQYLMESPEKFEKFGMSPSKGVLFYGPGCAKTLLAKAIANECQANFITVKVPELLTMWFGESEANV' A
#
# COMPACT_ATOMS: atom_id res chain seq x y z
N MET A 1 1.80 -13.26 -2.26
CA MET A 1 0.45 -13.04 -2.80
C MET A 1 -0.61 -13.49 -1.79
N SER A 2 -0.47 -14.69 -1.23
CA SER A 2 -1.41 -15.31 -0.28
C SER A 2 -1.76 -14.48 0.95
N THR A 3 -0.82 -13.69 1.50
CA THR A 3 -1.06 -12.89 2.71
C THR A 3 -2.09 -11.78 2.51
N VAL A 4 -2.05 -11.07 1.36
CA VAL A 4 -2.96 -9.95 1.09
C VAL A 4 -4.38 -10.47 0.85
N GLN A 5 -4.49 -11.54 0.07
CA GLN A 5 -5.79 -12.15 -0.23
C GLN A 5 -6.42 -12.77 1.01
N TYR A 6 -5.64 -13.48 1.83
CA TYR A 6 -6.12 -14.05 3.10
C TYR A 6 -6.64 -13.00 4.08
N LEU A 7 -6.04 -11.80 4.11
CA LEU A 7 -6.55 -10.68 4.91
C LEU A 7 -7.93 -10.20 4.46
N MET A 8 -8.17 -10.14 3.14
CA MET A 8 -9.45 -9.73 2.58
C MET A 8 -10.54 -10.80 2.72
N GLU A 9 -10.18 -12.07 2.54
CA GLU A 9 -11.14 -13.19 2.49
C GLU A 9 -11.63 -13.62 3.88
N SER A 10 -10.94 -13.25 4.96
CA SER A 10 -11.28 -13.72 6.31
C SER A 10 -10.89 -12.73 7.42
N PRO A 11 -11.46 -11.52 7.47
CA PRO A 11 -11.24 -10.59 8.58
C PRO A 11 -11.66 -11.17 9.94
N GLU A 12 -12.70 -12.01 9.95
CA GLU A 12 -13.26 -12.63 11.17
C GLU A 12 -12.30 -13.63 11.84
N LYS A 13 -11.37 -14.23 11.07
CA LYS A 13 -10.36 -15.15 11.62
C LYS A 13 -9.28 -14.39 12.40
N PHE A 14 -8.98 -13.15 12.01
CA PHE A 14 -8.05 -12.27 12.72
C PHE A 14 -8.64 -11.80 14.05
N GLU A 15 -9.94 -11.45 14.06
CA GLU A 15 -10.65 -11.09 15.30
C GLU A 15 -10.72 -12.27 16.30
N LYS A 16 -11.00 -13.49 15.82
CA LYS A 16 -11.01 -14.68 16.69
C LYS A 16 -9.64 -15.04 17.29
N PHE A 17 -8.56 -14.74 16.58
CA PHE A 17 -7.20 -14.96 17.07
C PHE A 17 -6.63 -13.80 17.88
N GLY A 18 -7.40 -12.71 18.08
CA GLY A 18 -6.94 -11.52 18.80
C GLY A 18 -5.76 -10.82 18.12
N MET A 19 -5.48 -11.13 16.85
CA MET A 19 -4.38 -10.55 16.10
C MET A 19 -4.92 -9.45 15.20
N SER A 20 -4.36 -8.25 15.32
CA SER A 20 -4.68 -7.19 14.36
C SER A 20 -4.21 -7.60 12.96
N PRO A 21 -5.04 -7.44 11.91
CA PRO A 21 -4.61 -7.71 10.54
C PRO A 21 -3.33 -6.93 10.24
N SER A 22 -2.37 -7.56 9.56
CA SER A 22 -1.11 -6.90 9.20
C SER A 22 -1.40 -5.64 8.37
N LYS A 23 -1.03 -4.47 8.91
CA LYS A 23 -1.40 -3.17 8.33
C LYS A 23 -0.72 -2.86 6.99
N GLY A 24 0.23 -3.67 6.56
CA GLY A 24 0.92 -3.46 5.28
C GLY A 24 1.92 -4.55 4.94
N VAL A 25 2.29 -4.59 3.67
CA VAL A 25 3.32 -5.48 3.11
C VAL A 25 4.39 -4.61 2.45
N LEU A 26 5.66 -4.83 2.81
CA LEU A 26 6.80 -4.12 2.22
C LEU A 26 7.40 -4.95 1.09
N PHE A 27 7.39 -4.41 -0.13
CA PHE A 27 8.09 -4.99 -1.27
C PHE A 27 9.49 -4.36 -1.40
N TYR A 28 10.56 -5.12 -1.11
CA TYR A 28 11.96 -4.65 -1.20
C TYR A 28 12.78 -5.41 -2.24
N GLY A 29 13.82 -4.78 -2.82
CA GLY A 29 14.83 -5.39 -3.70
C GLY A 29 15.05 -4.67 -5.04
N PRO A 30 16.20 -4.84 -5.71
CA PRO A 30 16.51 -4.18 -6.98
C PRO A 30 15.80 -4.85 -8.17
N GLY A 31 15.19 -4.04 -9.04
CA GLY A 31 14.59 -4.49 -10.29
C GLY A 31 13.33 -5.37 -10.14
N CYS A 32 12.54 -5.41 -11.21
CA CYS A 32 11.46 -6.37 -11.45
C CYS A 32 10.17 -6.16 -10.64
N ALA A 33 9.29 -5.34 -11.21
CA ALA A 33 7.84 -5.53 -11.16
C ALA A 33 7.11 -5.42 -9.80
N LYS A 34 7.74 -4.99 -8.69
CA LYS A 34 7.03 -4.79 -7.41
C LYS A 34 5.80 -3.88 -7.53
N THR A 35 5.95 -2.77 -8.25
CA THR A 35 4.85 -1.84 -8.54
C THR A 35 3.78 -2.46 -9.44
N LEU A 36 4.19 -3.28 -10.43
CA LEU A 36 3.26 -3.97 -11.33
C LEU A 36 2.49 -5.07 -10.59
N LEU A 37 3.16 -5.79 -9.70
CA LEU A 37 2.58 -6.86 -8.89
C LEU A 37 1.60 -6.29 -7.86
N ALA A 38 1.94 -5.15 -7.24
CA ALA A 38 1.02 -4.44 -6.36
C ALA A 38 -0.23 -3.95 -7.11
N LYS A 39 -0.06 -3.41 -8.33
CA LYS A 39 -1.19 -3.04 -9.21
C LYS A 39 -2.04 -4.23 -9.62
N ALA A 40 -1.42 -5.34 -10.03
CA ALA A 40 -2.12 -6.55 -10.44
C ALA A 40 -2.96 -7.12 -9.29
N ILE A 41 -2.41 -7.19 -8.07
CA ILE A 41 -3.14 -7.63 -6.88
C ILE A 41 -4.31 -6.71 -6.58
N ALA A 42 -4.11 -5.39 -6.62
CA ALA A 42 -5.21 -4.46 -6.37
C ALA A 42 -6.34 -4.60 -7.40
N ASN A 43 -6.00 -4.87 -8.66
CA ASN A 43 -6.98 -5.14 -9.71
C ASN A 43 -7.74 -6.46 -9.48
N GLU A 44 -7.03 -7.55 -9.19
CA GLU A 44 -7.62 -8.87 -8.90
C GLU A 44 -8.53 -8.84 -7.66
N CYS A 45 -8.13 -8.11 -6.63
CA CYS A 45 -8.90 -7.98 -5.39
C CYS A 45 -9.96 -6.86 -5.43
N GLN A 46 -10.17 -6.19 -6.57
CA GLN A 46 -11.03 -5.01 -6.70
C GLN A 46 -10.81 -3.97 -5.58
N ALA A 47 -9.56 -3.79 -5.17
CA ALA A 47 -9.15 -2.90 -4.09
C ALA A 47 -8.67 -1.55 -4.63
N ASN A 48 -8.83 -0.49 -3.82
CA ASN A 48 -8.33 0.83 -4.21
C ASN A 48 -6.79 0.85 -4.20
N PHE A 49 -6.17 1.29 -5.30
CA PHE A 49 -4.72 1.36 -5.43
C PHE A 49 -4.23 2.82 -5.43
N ILE A 50 -3.64 3.24 -4.31
CA ILE A 50 -3.09 4.59 -4.16
C ILE A 50 -1.57 4.53 -4.38
N THR A 51 -1.08 5.17 -5.44
CA THR A 51 0.36 5.34 -5.67
C THR A 51 0.79 6.67 -5.09
N VAL A 52 1.63 6.65 -4.06
CA VAL A 52 2.24 7.87 -3.51
C VAL A 52 3.72 7.83 -3.81
N LYS A 53 4.24 8.83 -4.53
CA LYS A 53 5.68 9.01 -4.72
C LYS A 53 6.21 9.91 -3.61
N VAL A 54 7.35 9.54 -3.03
CA VAL A 54 8.06 10.34 -2.02
C VAL A 54 8.28 11.81 -2.45
N PRO A 55 8.72 12.13 -3.68
CA PRO A 55 8.85 13.53 -4.10
C PRO A 55 7.52 14.31 -4.13
N GLU A 56 6.37 13.66 -4.35
CA GLU A 56 5.06 14.32 -4.30
C GLU A 56 4.65 14.69 -2.87
N LEU A 57 5.10 13.91 -1.87
CA LEU A 57 4.93 14.26 -0.46
C LEU A 57 5.81 15.45 -0.07
N LEU A 58 7.01 15.56 -0.64
CA LEU A 58 7.96 16.63 -0.35
C LEU A 58 7.55 17.97 -1.01
N THR A 59 6.98 17.95 -2.22
CA THR A 59 6.50 19.18 -2.88
C THR A 59 5.29 19.79 -2.18
N MET A 60 4.44 19.02 -1.51
CA MET A 60 3.38 19.61 -0.67
C MET A 60 3.95 20.39 0.52
N TRP A 61 5.05 19.93 1.11
CA TRP A 61 5.68 20.59 2.26
C TRP A 61 6.58 21.77 1.88
N PHE A 62 7.26 21.71 0.73
CA PHE A 62 8.10 22.81 0.24
C PHE A 62 7.35 23.83 -0.63
N GLY A 63 6.31 23.40 -1.35
CA GLY A 63 5.51 24.28 -2.22
C GLY A 63 4.66 25.30 -1.47
N GLU A 64 4.24 25.01 -0.23
CA GLU A 64 3.66 26.04 0.66
C GLU A 64 4.71 27.04 1.18
N SER A 65 6.00 26.67 1.19
CA SER A 65 7.07 27.60 1.59
C SER A 65 7.43 28.57 0.46
N GLU A 66 7.28 28.18 -0.82
CA GLU A 66 7.52 29.03 -1.98
C GLU A 66 6.30 29.84 -2.42
N ALA A 67 5.10 29.52 -1.92
CA ALA A 67 3.89 30.32 -2.15
C ALA A 67 3.79 31.56 -1.25
N ASN A 68 4.70 31.71 -0.28
CA ASN A 68 4.76 32.85 0.65
C ASN A 68 5.98 33.76 0.42
N VAL A 69 6.49 33.82 -0.81
CA VAL A 69 7.42 34.87 -1.26
C VAL A 69 6.80 35.78 -2.32
#